data_AF-A0A0R1SB32-F1
#
_entry.id   AF-A0A0R1SB32-F1
#
_cell.length_a   1.000
_cell.length_b   1.000
_cell.length_c   1.000
_cell.angle_alpha   90.00
_cell.angle_beta   90.00
_cell.angle_gamma   90.00
#
_symmetry.space_group_name_H-M   'P 1'
#
loop_
_entity.id
_entity.type
_entity.pdbx_description
1 polymer ?
#
loop_
_entity_poly.entity_id
_entity_poly.type
_entity_poly.pdbx_seq_one_letter_code
_entity_poly.pdbx_strand_id
1 'polypeptide(L)'
;MTFYKYLKDHLLLMISIIIGISFLELVFFLDPRVPFNNGTLIYTWLLAILIMTLCLIFSYLRKRSWYQQLDNYQEDLSKELNGAKNNEQTFIQEKINNIVLEYRQELTSLYQSQKDQREYTESWVHDIKVPLSALKLAQDDELDSKLLSEETDQIDYLVDQALYFARLNNFSNDYLIQEQDLNQITKACIRSNKRGFINKRIKIDLNITDKKVLTDEKWLSF
;
A
#
# COMPACT_ATOMS: atom_id res chain seq x y z
N MET A 1 -11.26 25.86 7.97
CA MET A 1 -12.72 25.84 8.26
C MET A 1 -13.25 27.26 8.54
N THR A 2 -14.22 27.75 7.77
CA THR A 2 -14.87 29.06 7.98
C THR A 2 -15.92 28.96 9.10
N PHE A 3 -16.03 29.99 9.95
CA PHE A 3 -17.01 30.07 11.07
C PHE A 3 -18.45 29.74 10.65
N TYR A 4 -18.84 30.10 9.42
CA TYR A 4 -20.15 29.80 8.85
C TYR A 4 -20.45 28.29 8.71
N LYS A 5 -19.46 27.47 8.30
CA LYS A 5 -19.64 26.01 8.17
C LYS A 5 -19.86 25.38 9.54
N TYR A 6 -19.10 25.83 10.53
CA TYR A 6 -19.28 25.40 11.92
C TYR A 6 -20.68 25.74 12.45
N LEU A 7 -21.18 26.96 12.22
CA LEU A 7 -22.52 27.34 12.65
C LEU A 7 -23.61 26.47 11.99
N LYS A 8 -23.43 26.13 10.71
CA LYS A 8 -24.35 25.24 9.97
C LYS A 8 -24.41 23.83 10.56
N ASP A 9 -23.26 23.27 10.96
CA ASP A 9 -23.21 21.93 11.56
C ASP A 9 -23.88 21.88 12.96
N HIS A 10 -23.85 22.99 13.71
CA HIS A 10 -24.47 23.08 15.04
C HIS A 10 -25.86 23.72 15.05
N LEU A 11 -26.45 23.98 13.87
CA LEU A 11 -27.74 24.64 13.70
C LEU A 11 -28.88 23.84 14.37
N LEU A 12 -28.83 22.52 14.28
CA LEU A 12 -29.81 21.63 14.93
C LEU A 12 -29.76 21.72 16.46
N LEU A 13 -28.55 21.84 17.04
CA LEU A 13 -28.39 22.04 18.48
C LEU A 13 -28.91 23.42 18.91
N MET A 14 -28.66 24.47 18.10
CA MET A 14 -29.18 25.81 18.37
C MET A 14 -30.72 25.82 18.34
N ILE A 15 -31.34 25.18 17.34
CA ILE A 15 -32.79 25.04 17.25
C ILE A 15 -33.33 24.26 18.46
N SER A 16 -32.70 23.16 18.86
CA SER A 16 -33.13 22.35 20.01
C SER A 16 -33.18 23.18 21.31
N ILE A 17 -32.15 24.00 21.57
CA ILE A 17 -32.11 24.88 22.75
C ILE A 17 -33.22 25.94 22.69
N ILE A 18 -33.42 26.56 21.53
CA ILE A 18 -34.48 27.56 21.31
C ILE A 18 -35.87 26.95 21.55
N ILE A 19 -36.12 25.75 21.02
CA ILE A 19 -37.38 25.03 21.24
C ILE A 19 -37.55 24.69 22.72
N GLY A 20 -36.50 24.24 23.41
CA GLY A 20 -36.54 23.93 24.83
C GLY A 20 -36.90 25.14 25.70
N ILE A 21 -36.31 26.30 25.43
CA ILE A 21 -36.63 27.55 26.13
C ILE A 21 -38.06 27.99 25.84
N SER A 22 -38.48 27.95 24.58
CA SER A 22 -39.84 28.29 24.17
C SER A 22 -40.88 27.37 24.82
N PHE A 23 -40.57 26.09 24.98
CA PHE A 23 -41.42 25.13 25.68
C PHE A 23 -41.52 25.44 27.17
N LEU A 24 -40.42 25.78 27.84
CA LEU A 24 -40.44 26.18 29.25
C LEU A 24 -41.30 27.44 29.46
N GLU A 25 -41.19 28.44 28.60
CA GLU A 25 -42.01 29.66 28.68
C GLU A 25 -43.48 29.39 28.40
N LEU A 26 -43.79 28.47 27.48
CA LEU A 26 -45.16 28.03 27.24
C LEU A 26 -45.75 27.36 28.49
N VAL A 27 -45.00 26.51 29.18
CA VAL A 27 -45.43 25.89 30.45
C VAL A 27 -45.70 26.96 31.51
N PHE A 28 -44.82 27.95 31.66
CA PHE A 28 -45.03 29.05 32.61
C PHE A 28 -46.20 29.96 32.23
N PHE A 29 -46.48 30.14 30.94
CA PHE A 29 -47.64 30.91 30.46
C PHE A 29 -48.97 30.20 30.78
N LEU A 30 -49.01 28.86 30.76
CA LEU A 30 -50.20 28.09 31.11
C LEU A 30 -50.47 27.99 32.61
N ASP A 31 -49.51 28.32 33.48
CA ASP A 31 -49.70 28.31 34.94
C ASP A 31 -50.30 29.65 35.44
N PRO A 32 -51.58 29.67 35.88
CA PRO A 32 -52.25 30.92 36.29
C PRO A 32 -51.73 31.51 37.60
N ARG A 33 -50.87 30.79 38.34
CA ARG A 33 -50.40 31.18 39.68
C ARG A 33 -49.14 32.04 39.64
N VAL A 34 -48.50 32.18 38.47
CA VAL A 34 -47.26 32.93 38.32
C VAL A 34 -47.57 34.32 37.78
N PRO A 35 -47.28 35.42 38.51
CA PRO A 35 -47.48 36.76 38.00
C PRO A 35 -46.55 37.00 36.81
N PHE A 36 -47.15 37.12 35.61
CA PHE A 36 -46.43 37.18 34.34
C PHE A 36 -46.00 38.62 34.05
N ASN A 37 -44.70 38.89 34.12
CA ASN A 37 -44.12 40.17 33.69
C ASN A 37 -43.32 39.97 32.40
N ASN A 38 -43.65 40.74 31.35
CA ASN A 38 -42.97 40.70 30.05
C ASN A 38 -41.46 40.94 30.18
N GLY A 39 -41.03 41.69 31.20
CA GLY A 39 -39.60 41.90 31.48
C GLY A 39 -38.84 40.62 31.85
N THR A 40 -39.50 39.67 32.52
CA THR A 40 -38.88 38.40 32.93
C THR A 40 -38.62 37.48 31.73
N LEU A 41 -39.54 37.44 30.76
CA LEU A 41 -39.37 36.68 29.50
C LEU A 41 -38.21 37.20 28.65
N ILE A 42 -38.12 38.51 28.50
CA ILE A 42 -37.04 39.12 27.71
C ILE A 42 -35.69 38.83 28.38
N TYR A 43 -35.65 38.88 29.72
CA TYR A 43 -34.46 38.55 30.48
C TYR A 43 -34.03 37.08 30.35
N THR A 44 -34.98 36.13 30.40
CA THR A 44 -34.67 34.69 30.24
C THR A 44 -34.13 34.39 28.86
N TRP A 45 -34.71 34.96 27.81
CA TRP A 45 -34.20 34.83 26.43
C TRP A 45 -32.81 35.43 26.27
N LEU A 46 -32.58 36.63 26.80
CA LEU A 46 -31.30 37.32 26.68
C LEU A 46 -30.20 36.52 27.39
N LEU A 47 -30.48 36.02 28.60
CA LEU A 47 -29.56 35.17 29.35
C LEU A 47 -29.25 33.86 28.61
N ALA A 48 -30.27 33.22 28.03
CA ALA A 48 -30.08 31.97 27.30
C ALA A 48 -29.27 32.13 26.01
N ILE A 49 -29.50 33.22 25.26
CA ILE A 49 -28.69 33.58 24.08
C ILE A 49 -27.24 33.86 24.50
N LEU A 50 -27.03 34.55 25.63
CA LEU A 50 -25.70 34.84 26.14
C LEU A 50 -24.94 33.55 26.51
N ILE A 51 -25.58 32.62 27.21
CA ILE A 51 -24.97 31.32 27.55
C ILE A 51 -24.67 30.51 26.28
N MET A 52 -25.62 30.45 25.34
CA MET A 52 -25.45 29.74 24.07
C MET A 52 -24.26 30.28 23.27
N THR A 53 -24.16 31.60 23.13
CA THR A 53 -23.07 32.25 22.39
C THR A 53 -21.71 31.98 23.04
N LEU A 54 -21.61 32.05 24.38
CA LEU A 54 -20.39 31.71 25.10
C LEU A 54 -19.97 30.25 24.89
N CYS A 55 -20.92 29.30 24.98
CA CYS A 55 -20.64 27.88 24.71
C CYS A 55 -20.17 27.64 23.26
N LEU A 56 -20.80 28.29 22.27
CA LEU A 56 -20.42 28.19 20.87
C LEU A 56 -19.02 28.76 20.62
N ILE A 57 -18.69 29.92 21.21
CA ILE A 57 -17.36 30.55 21.11
C ILE A 57 -16.31 29.60 21.71
N PHE A 58 -16.53 29.07 22.90
CA PHE A 58 -15.59 28.15 23.55
C PHE A 58 -15.37 26.88 22.72
N SER A 59 -16.45 26.27 22.22
CA SER A 59 -16.37 25.08 21.37
C SER A 59 -15.65 25.36 20.04
N TYR A 60 -15.91 26.52 19.42
CA TYR A 60 -15.24 26.94 18.20
C TYR A 60 -13.74 27.16 18.41
N LEU A 61 -13.34 27.85 19.49
CA LEU A 61 -11.92 28.07 19.80
C LEU A 61 -11.18 26.74 20.02
N ARG A 62 -11.78 25.78 20.73
CA ARG A 62 -11.20 24.44 20.94
C ARG A 62 -11.02 23.67 19.63
N LYS A 63 -12.01 23.72 18.74
CA LYS A 63 -11.99 23.01 17.45
C LYS A 63 -11.09 23.69 16.41
N ARG A 64 -11.00 25.01 16.41
CA ARG A 64 -10.19 25.78 15.45
C ARG A 64 -8.73 25.34 15.44
N SER A 65 -8.14 25.14 16.62
CA SER A 65 -6.75 24.68 16.75
C SER A 65 -6.52 23.31 16.10
N TRP A 66 -7.46 22.37 16.25
CA TRP A 66 -7.37 21.04 15.65
C TRP A 66 -7.53 21.07 14.13
N TYR A 67 -8.51 21.84 13.63
CA TYR A 67 -8.69 21.99 12.18
C TYR A 67 -7.52 22.72 11.53
N GLN A 68 -6.89 23.69 12.20
CA GLN A 68 -5.68 24.33 11.70
C GLN A 68 -4.49 23.36 11.68
N GLN A 69 -4.38 22.44 12.64
CA GLN A 69 -3.38 21.38 12.60
C GLN A 69 -3.59 20.45 11.41
N LEU A 70 -4.84 20.10 11.09
CA LEU A 70 -5.19 19.30 9.90
C LEU A 70 -4.94 20.06 8.59
N ASP A 71 -5.26 21.36 8.51
CA ASP A 71 -5.03 22.19 7.32
C ASP A 71 -3.52 22.41 7.07
N ASN A 72 -2.76 22.57 8.16
CA ASN A 72 -1.31 22.73 8.11
C ASN A 72 -0.56 21.39 8.03
N TYR A 73 -1.27 20.27 8.13
CA TYR A 73 -0.70 18.95 7.89
C TYR A 73 -0.44 18.84 6.38
N GLN A 74 0.71 19.38 5.97
CA GLN A 74 1.20 19.25 4.61
C GLN A 74 1.42 17.77 4.28
N GLU A 75 1.44 17.46 2.98
CA GLU A 75 1.62 16.13 2.35
C GLU A 75 2.92 15.39 2.74
N ASP A 76 3.57 15.79 3.82
CA ASP A 76 4.64 15.07 4.48
C ASP A 76 4.04 13.84 5.18
N LEU A 77 3.80 12.82 4.35
CA LEU A 77 3.34 11.50 4.75
C LEU A 77 4.22 10.87 5.82
N SER A 78 5.42 11.38 6.13
CA SER A 78 6.37 10.85 7.13
C SER A 78 6.03 11.20 8.58
N LYS A 79 5.20 12.22 8.82
CA LYS A 79 4.79 12.61 10.17
C LYS A 79 3.54 11.85 10.60
N GLU A 80 3.30 11.79 11.90
CA GLU A 80 2.04 11.31 12.45
C GLU A 80 1.23 12.51 12.93
N LEU A 81 -0.09 12.46 12.72
CA LEU A 81 -0.99 13.43 13.31
C LEU A 81 -0.97 13.26 14.82
N ASN A 82 -0.81 14.38 15.52
CA ASN A 82 -0.74 14.47 16.97
C ASN A 82 -1.50 15.70 17.44
N GLY A 83 -2.11 15.63 18.64
CA GLY A 83 -2.79 16.78 19.25
C GLY A 83 -4.30 16.63 19.44
N ALA A 84 -4.85 15.42 19.31
CA ALA A 84 -6.25 15.16 19.62
C ALA A 84 -6.59 15.48 21.08
N LYS A 85 -7.69 16.21 21.31
CA LYS A 85 -8.16 16.64 22.65
C LYS A 85 -9.49 16.02 23.05
N ASN A 86 -10.18 15.37 22.12
CA ASN A 86 -11.50 14.75 22.31
C ASN A 86 -11.47 13.33 21.77
N ASN A 87 -12.33 12.44 22.30
CA ASN A 87 -12.43 11.06 21.83
C ASN A 87 -12.71 10.95 20.32
N GLU A 88 -13.57 11.82 19.77
CA GLU A 88 -13.81 11.88 18.31
C GLU A 88 -12.54 12.24 17.54
N GLN A 89 -11.74 13.19 18.05
CA GLN A 89 -10.49 13.59 17.41
C GLN A 89 -9.45 12.49 17.50
N THR A 90 -9.37 11.77 18.63
CA THR A 90 -8.46 10.65 18.82
C THR A 90 -8.78 9.51 17.85
N PHE A 91 -10.06 9.18 17.69
CA PHE A 91 -10.49 8.17 16.72
C PHE A 91 -10.12 8.55 15.29
N ILE A 92 -10.34 9.81 14.89
CA ILE A 92 -9.95 10.31 13.58
C ILE A 92 -8.42 10.26 13.41
N GLN A 93 -7.67 10.69 14.43
CA GLN A 93 -6.21 10.68 14.44
C GLN A 93 -5.65 9.27 14.23
N GLU A 94 -6.13 8.29 15.00
CA GLU A 94 -5.72 6.90 14.89
C GLU A 94 -6.05 6.33 13.50
N LYS A 95 -7.25 6.60 12.97
CA LYS A 95 -7.63 6.12 11.65
C LYS A 95 -6.78 6.71 10.55
N ILE A 96 -6.50 8.02 10.58
CA ILE A 96 -5.63 8.64 9.57
C ILE A 96 -4.20 8.10 9.70
N ASN A 97 -3.64 8.00 10.91
CA ASN A 97 -2.29 7.48 11.11
C ASN A 97 -2.15 6.03 10.64
N ASN A 98 -3.16 5.18 10.87
CA ASN A 98 -3.16 3.80 10.38
C ASN A 98 -3.18 3.75 8.84
N ILE A 99 -4.02 4.56 8.18
CA ILE A 99 -4.06 4.66 6.71
C ILE A 99 -2.71 5.13 6.17
N VAL A 100 -2.11 6.14 6.79
CA VAL A 100 -0.79 6.65 6.41
C VAL A 100 0.27 5.56 6.57
N LEU A 101 0.22 4.77 7.65
CA LEU A 101 1.14 3.66 7.89
C LEU A 101 1.02 2.56 6.83
N GLU A 102 -0.20 2.12 6.52
CA GLU A 102 -0.47 1.14 5.46
C GLU A 102 0.07 1.63 4.11
N TYR A 103 -0.23 2.88 3.76
CA TYR A 103 0.25 3.48 2.52
C TYR A 103 1.79 3.59 2.46
N ARG A 104 2.46 3.91 3.59
CA ARG A 104 3.93 3.90 3.66
C ARG A 104 4.51 2.51 3.46
N GLN A 105 3.88 1.48 4.04
CA GLN A 105 4.33 0.10 3.87
C GLN A 105 4.23 -0.33 2.41
N GLU A 106 3.11 0.00 1.75
CA GLU A 106 2.91 -0.25 0.32
C GLU A 106 3.91 0.51 -0.56
N LEU A 107 4.14 1.80 -0.29
CA LEU A 107 5.17 2.56 -1.00
C LEU A 107 6.56 1.94 -0.80
N THR A 108 6.90 1.55 0.43
CA THR A 108 8.20 0.95 0.73
C THR A 108 8.39 -0.37 -0.01
N SER A 109 7.37 -1.22 -0.07
CA SER A 109 7.44 -2.49 -0.81
C SER A 109 7.56 -2.26 -2.32
N LEU A 110 6.84 -1.27 -2.87
CA LEU A 110 6.98 -0.87 -4.28
C LEU A 110 8.38 -0.34 -4.60
N TYR A 111 8.94 0.53 -3.74
CA TYR A 111 10.30 1.04 -3.89
C TYR A 111 11.33 -0.09 -3.82
N GLN A 112 11.17 -1.03 -2.88
CA GLN A 112 12.06 -2.17 -2.76
C GLN A 112 11.99 -3.07 -4.01
N SER A 113 10.78 -3.38 -4.48
CA SER A 113 10.58 -4.17 -5.70
C SER A 113 11.21 -3.50 -6.94
N GLN A 114 11.04 -2.18 -7.08
CA GLN A 114 11.68 -1.41 -8.15
C GLN A 114 13.20 -1.45 -8.04
N LYS A 115 13.74 -1.32 -6.83
CA LYS A 115 15.18 -1.40 -6.57
C LYS A 115 15.72 -2.78 -6.95
N ASP A 116 15.08 -3.85 -6.51
CA ASP A 116 15.47 -5.23 -6.82
C ASP A 116 15.44 -5.49 -8.33
N GLN A 117 14.41 -5.01 -9.03
CA GLN A 117 14.31 -5.12 -10.49
C GLN A 117 15.46 -4.37 -11.20
N ARG A 118 15.82 -3.18 -10.70
CA ARG A 118 16.93 -2.40 -11.23
C ARG A 118 18.26 -3.09 -11.01
N GLU A 119 18.54 -3.54 -9.79
CA GLU A 119 19.78 -4.25 -9.43
C GLU A 119 19.93 -5.53 -10.25
N TYR A 120 18.85 -6.30 -10.41
CA TYR A 120 18.83 -7.46 -11.29
C TYR A 120 19.18 -7.11 -12.74
N THR A 121 18.54 -6.07 -13.29
CA THR A 121 18.78 -5.64 -14.68
C THR A 121 20.23 -5.20 -14.88
N GLU A 122 20.79 -4.45 -13.92
CA GLU A 122 22.19 -4.02 -13.96
C GLU A 122 23.16 -5.22 -13.92
N SER A 123 22.91 -6.21 -13.04
CA SER A 123 23.70 -7.44 -12.98
C SER A 123 23.58 -8.24 -14.28
N TRP A 124 22.38 -8.44 -14.79
CA TRP A 124 22.15 -9.21 -16.02
C TRP A 124 22.86 -8.56 -17.23
N VAL A 125 22.80 -7.24 -17.37
CA VAL A 125 23.51 -6.51 -18.43
C VAL A 125 25.04 -6.65 -18.27
N HIS A 126 25.55 -6.69 -17.05
CA HIS A 126 26.97 -6.94 -16.81
C HIS A 126 27.35 -8.36 -17.24
N ASP A 127 26.58 -9.35 -16.82
CA ASP A 127 26.88 -10.76 -17.03
C ASP A 127 26.80 -11.16 -18.51
N ILE A 128 25.84 -10.61 -19.27
CA ILE A 128 25.73 -10.89 -20.71
C ILE A 128 26.85 -10.24 -21.54
N LYS A 129 27.48 -9.16 -21.05
CA LYS A 129 28.61 -8.52 -21.76
C LYS A 129 29.86 -9.39 -21.79
N VAL A 130 30.06 -10.26 -20.79
CA VAL A 130 31.23 -11.13 -20.67
C VAL A 130 31.31 -12.11 -21.85
N PRO A 131 30.32 -13.00 -22.09
CA PRO A 131 30.36 -13.93 -23.21
C PRO A 131 30.34 -13.21 -24.57
N LEU A 132 29.63 -12.08 -24.68
CA LEU A 132 29.64 -11.26 -25.90
C LEU A 132 31.04 -10.72 -26.23
N SER A 133 31.80 -10.32 -25.21
CA SER A 133 33.17 -9.85 -25.39
C SER A 133 34.11 -11.00 -25.75
N ALA A 134 33.93 -12.18 -25.14
CA ALA A 134 34.67 -13.38 -25.48
C ALA A 134 34.43 -13.79 -26.95
N LEU A 135 33.18 -13.80 -27.40
CA LEU A 135 32.80 -14.04 -28.80
C LEU A 135 33.42 -13.02 -29.75
N LYS A 136 33.43 -11.73 -29.37
CA LYS A 136 34.02 -10.67 -30.20
C LYS A 136 35.54 -10.80 -30.33
N LEU A 137 36.24 -11.18 -29.25
CA LEU A 137 37.67 -11.49 -29.29
C LEU A 137 37.96 -12.75 -30.09
N ALA A 138 37.09 -13.76 -29.99
CA ALA A 138 37.21 -15.02 -30.70
C ALA A 138 36.93 -14.91 -32.22
N GLN A 139 36.48 -13.75 -32.71
CA GLN A 139 36.22 -13.54 -34.13
C GLN A 139 37.50 -13.18 -34.92
N ASP A 140 38.54 -12.69 -34.23
CA ASP A 140 39.79 -12.23 -34.85
C ASP A 140 40.86 -13.35 -35.02
N ASP A 141 40.71 -14.50 -34.36
CA ASP A 141 41.60 -15.66 -34.49
C ASP A 141 40.92 -16.83 -35.24
N GLU A 142 41.68 -17.62 -36.01
CA GLU A 142 41.22 -18.89 -36.60
C GLU A 142 40.88 -19.90 -35.48
N LEU A 143 39.60 -19.94 -35.06
CA LEU A 143 39.25 -20.50 -33.75
C LEU A 143 38.34 -21.74 -33.71
N ASP A 144 38.53 -22.40 -32.57
CA ASP A 144 37.88 -23.60 -32.04
C ASP A 144 36.36 -23.43 -31.92
N SER A 145 35.62 -24.10 -32.80
CA SER A 145 34.14 -24.13 -32.84
C SER A 145 33.48 -24.43 -31.50
N LYS A 146 34.20 -25.11 -30.60
CA LYS A 146 33.69 -25.51 -29.30
C LYS A 146 33.51 -24.31 -28.37
N LEU A 147 34.44 -23.36 -28.38
CA LEU A 147 34.40 -22.16 -27.54
C LEU A 147 33.26 -21.23 -27.96
N LEU A 148 33.07 -21.04 -29.27
CA LEU A 148 31.92 -20.31 -29.83
C LEU A 148 30.58 -20.91 -29.39
N SER A 149 30.45 -22.24 -29.41
CA SER A 149 29.22 -22.91 -28.97
C SER A 149 28.99 -22.74 -27.47
N GLU A 150 30.03 -22.75 -26.63
CA GLU A 150 29.91 -22.63 -25.18
C GLU A 150 29.46 -21.23 -24.76
N GLU A 151 30.05 -20.18 -25.34
CA GLU A 151 29.65 -18.79 -25.05
C GLU A 151 28.24 -18.47 -25.57
N THR A 152 27.84 -19.05 -26.71
CA THR A 152 26.48 -18.91 -27.24
C THR A 152 25.45 -19.58 -26.32
N ASP A 153 25.73 -20.81 -25.87
CA ASP A 153 24.87 -21.51 -24.89
C ASP A 153 24.73 -20.70 -23.58
N GLN A 154 25.80 -20.03 -23.15
CA GLN A 154 25.78 -19.16 -21.96
C GLN A 154 24.91 -17.91 -22.15
N ILE A 155 24.90 -17.30 -23.35
CA ILE A 155 24.02 -16.18 -23.66
C ILE A 155 22.56 -16.62 -23.67
N ASP A 156 22.25 -17.75 -24.30
CA ASP A 156 20.88 -18.29 -24.33
C ASP A 156 20.35 -18.53 -22.90
N TYR A 157 21.18 -19.10 -22.02
CA TYR A 157 20.85 -19.27 -20.61
C TYR A 157 20.56 -17.94 -19.89
N LEU A 158 21.39 -16.91 -20.09
CA LEU A 158 21.17 -15.59 -19.49
C LEU A 158 19.90 -14.91 -20.03
N VAL A 159 19.58 -15.08 -21.31
CA VAL A 159 18.35 -14.55 -21.94
C VAL A 159 17.12 -15.25 -21.37
N ASP A 160 17.16 -16.58 -21.24
CA ASP A 160 16.09 -17.35 -20.61
C ASP A 160 15.86 -16.87 -19.17
N GLN A 161 16.93 -16.70 -18.38
CA GLN A 161 16.84 -16.21 -17.00
C GLN A 161 16.14 -14.84 -16.92
N ALA A 162 16.45 -13.90 -17.83
CA ALA A 162 15.79 -12.60 -17.88
C ALA A 162 14.30 -12.69 -18.25
N LEU A 163 13.95 -13.57 -19.19
CA LEU A 163 12.54 -13.83 -19.53
C LEU A 163 11.78 -14.43 -18.36
N TYR A 164 12.39 -15.33 -17.57
CA TYR A 164 11.78 -15.87 -16.36
C TYR A 164 11.58 -14.79 -15.31
N PHE A 165 12.61 -14.00 -15.03
CA PHE A 165 12.50 -12.92 -14.06
C PHE A 165 11.39 -11.92 -14.44
N ALA A 166 11.27 -11.57 -15.71
CA ALA A 166 10.18 -10.73 -16.20
C ALA A 166 8.79 -11.37 -16.03
N ARG A 167 8.69 -12.70 -16.11
CA ARG A 167 7.44 -13.44 -15.94
C ARG A 167 7.06 -13.70 -14.48
N LEU A 168 8.01 -13.71 -13.53
CA LEU A 168 7.73 -13.97 -12.11
C LEU A 168 6.66 -13.02 -11.55
N ASN A 169 6.66 -11.75 -11.96
CA ASN A 169 5.66 -10.77 -11.53
C ASN A 169 4.24 -11.08 -12.01
N ASN A 170 4.08 -11.90 -13.05
CA ASN A 170 2.81 -12.33 -13.64
C ASN A 170 2.59 -13.86 -13.52
N PHE A 171 3.29 -14.54 -12.60
CA PHE A 171 3.21 -15.99 -12.42
C PHE A 171 1.76 -16.49 -12.31
N SER A 172 0.91 -15.74 -11.60
CA SER A 172 -0.49 -16.05 -11.36
C SER A 172 -1.36 -16.18 -12.63
N ASN A 173 -0.91 -15.64 -13.77
CA ASN A 173 -1.65 -15.68 -15.04
C ASN A 173 -1.17 -16.78 -16.01
N ASP A 174 -0.03 -17.44 -15.77
CA ASP A 174 0.63 -18.36 -16.71
C ASP A 174 0.94 -19.73 -16.07
N TYR A 175 0.11 -20.15 -15.12
CA TYR A 175 0.27 -21.41 -14.38
C TYR A 175 -0.82 -22.43 -14.75
N LEU A 176 -0.39 -23.63 -15.16
CA LEU A 176 -1.25 -24.72 -15.61
C LEU A 176 -0.90 -26.02 -14.87
N ILE A 177 -1.62 -26.29 -13.78
CA ILE A 177 -1.45 -27.54 -13.01
C ILE A 177 -1.93 -28.72 -13.84
N GLN A 178 -1.04 -29.68 -14.07
CA GLN A 178 -1.38 -30.95 -14.68
C GLN A 178 -0.72 -32.10 -13.92
N GLU A 179 -1.24 -33.32 -14.09
CA GLU A 179 -0.53 -34.51 -13.62
C GLU A 179 0.71 -34.73 -14.46
N GLN A 180 1.88 -34.53 -13.86
CA GLN A 180 3.17 -34.60 -14.52
C GLN A 180 4.06 -35.68 -13.89
N ASP A 181 4.91 -36.29 -14.71
CA ASP A 181 5.90 -37.27 -14.28
C ASP A 181 7.23 -36.58 -13.97
N LEU A 182 7.58 -36.52 -12.68
CA LEU A 182 8.83 -35.93 -12.19
C LEU A 182 10.07 -36.55 -12.84
N ASN A 183 10.03 -37.84 -13.13
CA ASN A 183 11.16 -38.55 -13.74
C ASN A 183 11.41 -38.07 -15.18
N GLN A 184 10.34 -37.75 -15.92
CA GLN A 184 10.47 -37.20 -17.28
C GLN A 184 10.99 -35.76 -17.27
N ILE A 185 10.42 -34.90 -16.41
CA ILE A 185 10.83 -33.50 -16.33
C ILE A 185 12.31 -33.39 -15.94
N THR A 186 12.73 -34.08 -14.89
CA THR A 186 14.12 -34.07 -14.42
C THR A 186 15.10 -34.58 -15.47
N LYS A 187 14.77 -35.67 -16.17
CA LYS A 187 15.60 -36.17 -17.29
C LYS A 187 15.68 -35.16 -18.44
N ALA A 188 14.60 -34.44 -18.74
CA ALA A 188 14.61 -33.38 -19.75
C ALA A 188 15.55 -32.24 -19.35
N CYS A 189 15.47 -31.76 -18.10
CA CYS A 189 16.36 -30.72 -17.56
C CYS A 189 17.84 -31.14 -17.55
N ILE A 190 18.13 -32.41 -17.25
CA ILE A 190 19.51 -32.92 -17.29
C ILE A 190 20.01 -32.98 -18.73
N ARG A 191 19.14 -33.36 -19.67
CA ARG A 191 19.49 -33.47 -21.09
C ARG A 191 19.73 -32.10 -21.73
N SER A 192 18.97 -31.07 -21.37
CA SER A 192 19.21 -29.69 -21.84
C SER A 192 20.56 -29.17 -21.33
N ASN A 193 20.92 -29.46 -20.08
CA ASN A 193 22.16 -29.02 -19.45
C ASN A 193 23.37 -29.97 -19.65
N LYS A 194 23.25 -30.99 -20.51
CA LYS A 194 24.25 -32.09 -20.64
C LYS A 194 25.68 -31.60 -20.92
N ARG A 195 25.84 -30.53 -21.70
CA ARG A 195 27.15 -29.99 -22.09
C ARG A 195 27.91 -29.47 -20.87
N GLY A 196 27.22 -28.75 -19.97
CA GLY A 196 27.80 -28.25 -18.73
C GLY A 196 28.29 -29.35 -17.80
N PHE A 197 27.50 -30.42 -17.64
CA PHE A 197 27.89 -31.56 -16.81
C PHE A 197 29.11 -32.31 -17.37
N ILE A 198 29.16 -32.53 -18.68
CA ILE A 198 30.28 -33.20 -19.34
C ILE A 198 31.56 -32.37 -19.23
N ASN A 199 31.49 -31.07 -19.55
CA ASN A 199 32.65 -30.18 -19.50
C ASN A 199 33.21 -30.03 -18.08
N LYS A 200 32.35 -29.94 -17.07
CA LYS A 200 32.75 -29.84 -15.65
C LYS A 200 33.03 -31.19 -14.98
N ARG A 201 32.92 -32.32 -15.72
CA ARG A 201 33.07 -33.69 -15.22
C ARG A 201 32.19 -34.01 -14.00
N ILE A 202 30.95 -33.51 -14.02
CA ILE A 202 29.97 -33.72 -12.96
C ILE A 202 29.19 -35.01 -13.25
N LYS A 203 29.14 -35.93 -12.28
CA LYS A 203 28.34 -37.15 -12.34
C LYS A 203 27.03 -36.93 -11.60
N ILE A 204 25.92 -37.33 -12.21
CA ILE A 204 24.57 -37.21 -11.64
C ILE A 204 24.09 -38.61 -11.22
N ASP A 205 23.61 -38.73 -9.99
CA ASP A 205 22.92 -39.91 -9.48
C ASP A 205 21.44 -39.57 -9.27
N LEU A 206 20.54 -40.32 -9.90
CA LEU A 206 19.10 -40.03 -9.90
C LEU A 206 18.37 -41.08 -9.08
N ASN A 207 17.81 -40.66 -7.94
CA ASN A 207 16.90 -41.45 -7.13
C ASN A 207 15.55 -40.72 -7.03
N ILE A 208 14.73 -40.88 -8.06
CA ILE A 208 13.45 -40.17 -8.21
C ILE A 208 12.30 -41.19 -8.15
N THR A 209 11.22 -40.82 -7.48
CA THR A 209 10.03 -41.66 -7.34
C THR A 209 9.19 -41.63 -8.62
N ASP A 210 8.69 -42.77 -9.09
CA ASP A 210 7.83 -42.88 -10.30
C ASP A 210 6.37 -42.42 -10.06
N LYS A 211 6.17 -41.45 -9.16
CA LYS A 211 4.84 -40.92 -8.84
C LYS A 211 4.54 -39.70 -9.70
N LYS A 212 3.35 -39.69 -10.29
CA LYS A 212 2.80 -38.47 -10.89
C LYS A 212 2.42 -37.48 -9.81
N VAL A 213 2.76 -36.23 -10.02
CA VAL A 213 2.42 -35.12 -9.11
C VAL A 213 1.66 -34.05 -9.87
N LEU A 214 0.76 -33.36 -9.17
CA LEU A 214 0.07 -32.20 -9.71
C LEU A 214 1.01 -31.01 -9.63
N THR A 215 1.57 -30.61 -10.77
CA THR A 215 2.49 -29.47 -10.87
C THR A 215 2.45 -28.87 -12.27
N ASP A 216 3.12 -27.74 -12.45
CA ASP A 216 3.33 -27.11 -13.74
C ASP A 216 4.71 -27.50 -14.26
N GLU A 217 4.74 -28.16 -15.42
CA GLU A 217 5.97 -28.64 -16.04
C GLU A 217 6.93 -27.51 -16.41
N LYS A 218 6.39 -26.40 -16.92
CA LYS A 218 7.17 -25.25 -17.39
C LYS A 218 7.93 -24.69 -16.19
N TRP A 219 7.24 -24.26 -15.14
CA TRP A 219 7.86 -23.68 -13.95
C TRP A 219 8.76 -24.64 -13.17
N LEU A 220 8.49 -25.95 -13.21
CA LEU A 220 9.35 -26.94 -12.56
C LEU A 220 10.64 -27.25 -13.35
N SER A 221 10.64 -26.97 -14.66
CA SER A 221 11.78 -27.23 -15.55
C SER A 221 12.85 -26.13 -15.56
N PHE A 222 12.50 -24.93 -15.08
CA PHE A 222 13.39 -23.77 -14.95
C PHE A 222 14.01 -23.68 -13.56
#